data_AF-A0A932V158-F1
#
_entry.id   AF-A0A932V158-F1
#
_cell.length_a   1.000
_cell.length_b   1.000
_cell.length_c   1.000
_cell.angle_alpha   90.00
_cell.angle_beta   90.00
_cell.angle_gamma   90.00
#
_symmetry.space_group_name_H-M   'P 1'
#
loop_
_entity.id
_entity.type
_entity.pdbx_description
1 polymer ?
#
loop_
_entity_poly.entity_id
_entity_poly.type
_entity_poly.pdbx_seq_one_letter_code
_entity_poly.pdbx_strand_id
1 'polypeptide(L)'
;MVKTIGLIAAVAMPLWNIPLILKLEQRKSSKDISVAWAVGVWVCIVLMVPAGLTSADAVFRAFTVVNTILFTAVAIQVVRYR
;
A
#
# COMPACT_ATOMS: atom_id res chain seq x y z
N MET A 1 7.55 13.05 -20.87
CA MET A 1 6.22 13.29 -20.26
C MET A 1 5.63 12.04 -19.62
N VAL A 2 5.45 10.92 -20.34
CA VAL A 2 4.83 9.69 -19.80
C VAL A 2 5.54 9.16 -18.54
N LYS A 3 6.88 9.15 -18.52
CA LYS A 3 7.66 8.70 -17.35
C LYS A 3 7.44 9.57 -16.10
N THR A 4 7.33 10.89 -16.27
CA THR A 4 7.09 11.84 -15.17
C THR A 4 5.68 11.68 -14.60
N ILE A 5 4.68 11.56 -15.48
CA ILE A 5 3.29 11.32 -15.08
C ILE A 5 3.16 9.96 -14.37
N GLY A 6 3.82 8.93 -14.91
CA GLY A 6 3.89 7.60 -14.30
C GLY A 6 4.53 7.63 -12.91
N LEU A 7 5.63 8.37 -12.72
CA LEU A 7 6.29 8.52 -11.42
C LEU A 7 5.37 9.23 -10.40
N ILE A 8 4.70 10.30 -10.81
CA ILE A 8 3.75 11.01 -9.95
C ILE A 8 2.60 10.08 -9.56
N ALA A 9 2.02 9.37 -10.52
CA ALA A 9 0.94 8.41 -10.26
C ALA A 9 1.40 7.27 -9.34
N ALA A 10 2.61 6.75 -9.53
CA ALA A 10 3.22 5.70 -8.71
C ALA A 10 3.36 6.10 -7.24
N VAL A 11 3.58 7.38 -6.95
CA VAL A 11 3.66 7.89 -5.57
C VAL A 11 2.29 8.31 -5.05
N ALA A 12 1.48 8.98 -5.88
CA ALA A 12 0.18 9.50 -5.49
C ALA A 12 -0.85 8.40 -5.19
N MET A 13 -0.84 7.31 -5.94
CA MET A 13 -1.80 6.23 -5.79
C MET A 13 -1.70 5.55 -4.40
N PRO A 14 -0.51 5.15 -3.91
CA PRO A 14 -0.37 4.65 -2.54
C PRO A 14 -0.76 5.64 -1.45
N LEU A 15 -0.59 6.95 -1.65
CA LEU A 15 -0.96 7.98 -0.67
C LEU A 15 -2.47 7.98 -0.36
N TRP A 16 -3.30 7.45 -1.26
CA TRP A 16 -4.73 7.26 -1.02
C TRP A 16 -5.05 6.22 0.06
N ASN A 17 -4.05 5.46 0.53
CA ASN A 17 -4.18 4.61 1.71
C ASN A 17 -4.20 5.42 3.02
N ILE A 18 -3.66 6.64 3.05
CA ILE A 18 -3.58 7.47 4.27
C ILE A 18 -4.98 7.79 4.83
N PRO A 19 -5.96 8.28 4.04
CA PRO A 19 -7.32 8.48 4.54
C PRO A 19 -7.96 7.22 5.13
N LEU A 20 -7.66 6.05 4.56
CA LEU A 20 -8.17 4.78 5.08
C LEU A 20 -7.57 4.47 6.46
N ILE A 21 -6.25 4.63 6.59
CA ILE A 21 -5.52 4.49 7.87
C ILE A 21 -6.11 5.42 8.93
N LEU A 22 -6.31 6.69 8.59
CA LEU A 22 -6.87 7.69 9.50
C LEU A 22 -8.31 7.36 9.91
N LYS A 23 -9.15 6.88 8.98
CA LYS A 23 -10.53 6.44 9.29
C LYS A 23 -10.55 5.23 10.21
N LEU A 24 -9.67 4.25 10.00
CA LEU A 24 -9.51 3.08 10.86
C LEU A 24 -9.11 3.50 12.29
N GLU A 25 -8.14 4.40 12.41
CA GLU A 25 -7.69 4.95 13.69
C GLU A 25 -8.80 5.74 14.41
N GLN A 26 -9.53 6.59 13.68
CA GLN A 26 -10.63 7.39 14.25
C GLN A 26 -11.81 6.53 14.71
N ARG A 27 -12.19 5.51 13.91
CA ARG A 27 -13.30 4.61 14.25
C ARG A 27 -12.90 3.55 15.27
N LYS A 28 -11.60 3.30 15.46
CA LYS A 28 -11.05 2.21 16.28
C LYS A 28 -11.68 0.84 15.98
N SER A 29 -12.16 0.65 14.75
CA SER A 29 -12.82 -0.58 14.32
C SER A 29 -12.57 -0.83 12.84
N SER A 30 -12.21 -2.07 12.52
CA SER A 30 -12.01 -2.55 11.15
C SER A 30 -13.14 -3.49 10.67
N LYS A 31 -14.30 -3.51 11.35
CA LYS A 31 -15.43 -4.42 11.03
C LYS A 31 -15.92 -4.36 9.58
N ASP A 32 -15.76 -3.20 8.94
CA ASP A 32 -16.17 -2.99 7.54
C ASP A 32 -15.16 -3.57 6.53
N ILE A 33 -13.98 -4.01 6.97
CA ILE A 33 -12.88 -4.47 6.13
C ILE A 33 -12.56 -5.93 6.40
N SER A 34 -12.52 -6.75 5.35
CA SER A 34 -12.09 -8.14 5.44
C SER A 34 -10.59 -8.21 5.77
N VAL A 35 -10.26 -8.74 6.95
CA VAL A 35 -8.88 -8.96 7.36
C VAL A 35 -8.18 -9.98 6.47
N ALA A 36 -8.91 -11.00 5.98
CA ALA A 36 -8.35 -11.95 5.03
C ALA A 36 -7.95 -11.27 3.71
N TRP A 37 -8.74 -10.30 3.24
CA TRP A 37 -8.38 -9.48 2.08
C TRP A 37 -7.16 -8.61 2.35
N ALA A 38 -7.14 -7.87 3.46
CA ALA A 38 -6.03 -6.97 3.79
C ALA A 38 -4.70 -7.72 3.94
N VAL A 39 -4.71 -8.86 4.65
CA VAL A 39 -3.52 -9.70 4.83
C VAL A 39 -3.13 -10.39 3.52
N GLY A 40 -4.08 -10.91 2.75
CA GLY A 40 -3.80 -11.55 1.47
C GLY A 40 -3.15 -10.59 0.47
N VAL A 41 -3.70 -9.38 0.31
CA VAL A 41 -3.11 -8.33 -0.54
C VAL A 41 -1.73 -7.91 -0.02
N TRP A 42 -1.58 -7.76 1.30
CA TRP A 42 -0.29 -7.41 1.90
C TRP A 42 0.79 -8.47 1.62
N VAL A 43 0.49 -9.76 1.77
CA VAL A 43 1.42 -10.85 1.44
C VAL A 43 1.84 -10.79 -0.03
N CYS A 44 0.89 -10.60 -0.95
CA CYS A 44 1.20 -10.44 -2.38
C CYS A 44 2.14 -9.25 -2.63
N ILE A 45 1.89 -8.11 -2.00
CA ILE A 45 2.74 -6.91 -2.13
C ILE A 45 4.16 -7.21 -1.62
N VAL A 46 4.29 -7.84 -0.45
CA VAL A 46 5.59 -8.21 0.13
C VAL A 46 6.35 -9.17 -0.80
N LEU A 47 5.67 -10.17 -1.37
CA LEU A 47 6.28 -11.11 -2.32
C LEU A 47 6.71 -10.44 -3.63
N MET A 48 6.06 -9.33 -4.03
CA MET A 48 6.45 -8.54 -5.19
C MET A 48 7.60 -7.55 -4.91
N VAL A 49 7.99 -7.34 -3.66
CA VAL A 49 9.08 -6.40 -3.29
C VAL A 49 10.39 -6.72 -4.02
N PRO A 50 10.90 -7.98 -4.04
CA PRO A 50 12.15 -8.29 -4.73
C PRO A 50 12.09 -7.90 -6.20
N ALA A 51 11.01 -8.26 -6.89
CA ALA A 51 10.81 -7.95 -8.31
C ALA A 51 10.73 -6.44 -8.58
N GLY A 52 10.12 -5.67 -7.68
CA GLY A 52 10.05 -4.20 -7.80
C GLY A 52 11.37 -3.50 -7.53
N LEU A 53 12.18 -4.01 -6.60
CA LEU A 53 13.49 -3.42 -6.26
C LEU A 53 14.56 -3.75 -7.31
N THR A 54 14.50 -4.92 -7.94
CA THR A 54 15.45 -5.33 -8.99
C THR A 54 15.08 -4.79 -10.37
N SER A 55 13.90 -4.15 -10.52
CA SER A 55 13.46 -3.63 -11.82
C SER A 55 14.28 -2.43 -12.26
N ALA A 56 14.57 -2.36 -13.57
CA ALA A 56 15.20 -1.21 -14.21
C ALA A 56 14.28 0.03 -14.28
N ASP A 57 12.97 -0.16 -14.08
CA ASP A 57 11.97 0.91 -14.16
C ASP A 57 11.86 1.68 -12.84
N ALA A 58 12.34 2.93 -12.85
CA ALA A 58 12.26 3.82 -11.70
C ALA A 58 10.84 4.06 -11.17
N VAL A 59 9.83 4.05 -12.06
CA VAL A 59 8.41 4.19 -11.71
C VAL A 59 7.92 3.00 -10.89
N PHE A 60 8.22 1.78 -11.36
CA PHE A 60 7.81 0.56 -10.67
C PHE A 60 8.52 0.43 -9.33
N ARG A 61 9.82 0.76 -9.27
CA ARG A 61 10.58 0.75 -8.03
C ARG A 61 10.01 1.74 -6.99
N ALA A 62 9.70 2.96 -7.41
CA ALA A 62 9.09 3.97 -6.53
C ALA A 62 7.71 3.52 -6.04
N PHE A 63 6.86 3.01 -6.95
CA PHE A 63 5.56 2.44 -6.59
C PHE A 63 5.70 1.34 -5.56
N THR A 64 6.57 0.35 -5.80
CA THR A 64 6.75 -0.80 -4.90
C THR A 64 7.16 -0.35 -3.51
N VAL A 65 8.11 0.57 -3.38
CA VAL A 65 8.56 1.06 -2.06
C VAL A 65 7.43 1.77 -1.32
N VAL A 66 6.79 2.76 -1.96
CA VAL A 66 5.75 3.57 -1.31
C VAL A 66 4.51 2.72 -1.01
N ASN A 67 4.09 1.87 -1.95
CA ASN A 67 2.95 0.99 -1.79
C ASN A 67 3.18 -0.03 -0.67
N THR A 68 4.36 -0.63 -0.59
CA THR A 68 4.68 -1.60 0.47
C THR A 68 4.60 -0.95 1.84
N ILE A 69 5.18 0.25 2.00
CA ILE A 69 5.18 0.96 3.30
C ILE A 69 3.75 1.32 3.71
N LEU A 70 2.99 1.98 2.84
CA LEU A 70 1.64 2.46 3.17
C LEU A 70 0.64 1.31 3.35
N PHE A 71 0.71 0.28 2.51
CA PHE A 71 -0.19 -0.86 2.63
C PHE A 71 0.16 -1.74 3.83
N THR A 72 1.44 -1.80 4.25
CA THR A 72 1.80 -2.44 5.53
C THR A 72 1.16 -1.70 6.70
N ALA A 73 1.15 -0.36 6.69
CA ALA A 73 0.45 0.40 7.72
C ALA A 73 -1.07 0.13 7.72
N VAL A 74 -1.71 0.00 6.54
CA VAL A 74 -3.11 -0.43 6.43
C VAL A 74 -3.32 -1.82 7.03
N ALA A 75 -2.50 -2.81 6.63
CA ALA A 75 -2.63 -4.18 7.10
C ALA A 75 -2.49 -4.27 8.63
N ILE A 76 -1.51 -3.57 9.21
CA ILE A 76 -1.31 -3.48 10.67
C ILE A 76 -2.55 -2.87 11.33
N GLN A 77 -3.09 -1.77 10.80
CA GLN A 77 -4.25 -1.11 11.40
C GLN A 77 -5.52 -1.94 11.31
N VAL A 78 -5.72 -2.66 10.19
CA VAL A 78 -6.86 -3.57 10.02
C VAL A 78 -6.78 -4.73 11.02
N VAL A 79 -5.60 -5.30 11.25
CA VAL A 79 -5.38 -6.37 12.24
C VAL A 79 -5.52 -5.84 13.67
N ARG A 80 -5.01 -4.64 13.96
CA ARG A 80 -5.06 -4.02 15.29
C ARG A 80 -6.48 -3.70 15.76
N TYR A 81 -7.34 -3.25 14.85
CA TYR A 81 -8.72 -2.81 15.16
C TYR A 81 -9.81 -3.83 14.83
N ARG A 82 -9.43 -5.11 14.62
CA ARG A 82 -10.39 -6.19 14.38
C ARG A 82 -11.20 -6.53 15.64
#